data_AF-A0AAP6EKK3-F1
#
_entry.id   AF-A0AAP6EKK3-F1
#
_cell.length_a   1.000
_cell.length_b   1.000
_cell.length_c   1.000
_cell.angle_alpha   90.00
_cell.angle_beta   90.00
_cell.angle_gamma   90.00
#
_symmetry.space_group_name_H-M   'P 1'
#
loop_
_entity.id
_entity.type
_entity.pdbx_description
1 polymer ?
#
loop_
_entity_poly.entity_id
_entity_poly.type
_entity_poly.pdbx_seq_one_letter_code
_entity_poly.pdbx_strand_id
1 'polypeptide(L)'
;MPHPDDDCTLVVSRDTRSREITVYDGGQQAHGILQQAGFEPVFGTDGTRYRLPAGRQPDEENLVARKVAVALRADGHRVLCNPCFEPDVVVSRPASAGLSVAALADRIREATTADDVAGFLTELTASDGGVLATLDGIVTAVAEFHDTLGDPADRYIAERLRHVAAEHLRPVRTELSHARDQLAERRAPDSGRPARTPAPAAPAARRAR
;
A
#
# COMPACT_ATOMS: atom_id res chain seq x y z
N MET A 1 -29.38 2.48 -22.93
CA MET A 1 -28.39 1.45 -22.55
C MET A 1 -27.70 1.96 -21.29
N PRO A 2 -28.08 1.51 -20.09
CA PRO A 2 -27.41 1.92 -18.85
C PRO A 2 -26.12 1.11 -18.62
N HIS A 3 -25.08 1.78 -18.10
CA HIS A 3 -23.77 1.26 -17.72
C HIS A 3 -23.84 0.29 -16.52
N PRO A 4 -22.92 -0.69 -16.37
CA PRO A 4 -22.91 -1.67 -15.28
C PRO A 4 -22.12 -1.22 -14.05
N ASP A 5 -22.08 0.09 -13.77
CA ASP A 5 -21.50 0.65 -12.55
C ASP A 5 -22.64 1.30 -11.77
N ASP A 6 -23.12 0.61 -10.71
CA ASP A 6 -23.86 1.17 -9.56
C ASP A 6 -24.77 0.10 -8.92
N ASP A 7 -24.21 -0.80 -8.10
CA ASP A 7 -24.81 -1.32 -6.84
C ASP A 7 -24.07 -2.55 -6.29
N CYS A 8 -22.76 -2.46 -6.04
CA CYS A 8 -22.06 -3.49 -5.25
C CYS A 8 -22.43 -3.35 -3.77
N THR A 9 -23.55 -3.94 -3.39
CA THR A 9 -24.02 -3.96 -2.01
C THR A 9 -23.42 -5.14 -1.26
N LEU A 10 -22.56 -4.85 -0.28
CA LEU A 10 -21.92 -5.88 0.54
C LEU A 10 -22.89 -6.41 1.59
N VAL A 11 -23.08 -7.72 1.63
CA VAL A 11 -23.97 -8.37 2.61
C VAL A 11 -23.14 -9.07 3.68
N VAL A 12 -23.20 -8.57 4.92
CA VAL A 12 -22.60 -9.22 6.10
C VAL A 12 -23.67 -10.07 6.76
N SER A 13 -23.57 -11.40 6.60
CA SER A 13 -24.56 -12.34 7.12
C SER A 13 -23.91 -13.50 7.87
N ARG A 14 -24.63 -14.07 8.84
CA ARG A 14 -24.26 -15.35 9.43
C ARG A 14 -24.87 -16.45 8.57
N ASP A 15 -24.05 -17.37 8.08
CA ASP A 15 -24.49 -18.55 7.36
C ASP A 15 -25.31 -19.43 8.30
N THR A 16 -26.52 -19.79 7.88
CA THR A 16 -27.47 -20.54 8.71
C THR A 16 -27.11 -22.03 8.85
N ARG A 17 -26.25 -22.57 7.98
CA ARG A 17 -25.78 -23.96 8.01
C ARG A 17 -24.44 -24.12 8.73
N SER A 18 -23.49 -23.22 8.49
CA SER A 18 -22.15 -23.31 9.11
C SER A 18 -22.00 -22.45 10.37
N ARG A 19 -22.93 -21.53 10.65
CA ARG A 19 -22.84 -20.48 11.68
C ARG A 19 -21.67 -19.50 11.50
N GLU A 20 -20.93 -19.58 10.40
CA GLU A 20 -19.82 -18.69 10.08
C GLU A 20 -20.32 -17.32 9.57
N ILE A 21 -19.54 -16.26 9.81
CA ILE A 21 -19.85 -14.92 9.29
C ILE A 21 -19.26 -14.80 7.90
N THR A 22 -20.11 -14.41 6.96
CA THR A 22 -19.81 -14.32 5.54
C THR A 22 -20.07 -12.92 4.99
N VAL A 23 -19.16 -12.43 4.15
CA VAL A 23 -19.36 -11.24 3.31
C VAL A 23 -19.40 -11.62 1.84
N TYR A 24 -20.46 -11.18 1.15
CA TYR A 24 -20.68 -11.40 -0.29
C TYR A 24 -20.37 -10.15 -1.10
N ASP A 25 -19.93 -10.35 -2.35
CA ASP A 25 -19.77 -9.33 -3.39
C ASP A 25 -18.74 -8.22 -3.07
N GLY A 26 -17.73 -8.59 -2.27
CA GLY A 26 -16.58 -7.75 -1.96
C GLY A 26 -15.60 -7.71 -3.12
N GLY A 27 -15.83 -6.80 -4.07
CA GLY A 27 -14.83 -6.44 -5.08
C GLY A 27 -13.46 -6.09 -4.47
N GLN A 28 -12.44 -5.87 -5.29
CA GLN A 28 -11.04 -5.70 -4.86
C GLN A 28 -10.83 -4.62 -3.78
N GLN A 29 -11.70 -3.60 -3.73
CA GLN A 29 -11.67 -2.54 -2.70
C GLN A 29 -12.03 -3.05 -1.29
N ALA A 30 -13.03 -3.93 -1.16
CA ALA A 30 -13.42 -4.48 0.14
C ALA A 30 -12.44 -5.53 0.68
N HIS A 31 -11.62 -6.11 -0.20
CA HIS A 31 -10.66 -7.18 0.11
C HIS A 31 -9.70 -6.82 1.26
N GLY A 32 -9.14 -5.61 1.22
CA GLY A 32 -8.17 -5.14 2.21
C GLY A 32 -8.79 -4.97 3.60
N ILE A 33 -10.00 -4.40 3.67
CA ILE A 33 -10.74 -4.19 4.92
C ILE A 33 -11.12 -5.53 5.56
N LEU A 34 -11.54 -6.49 4.73
CA LEU A 34 -11.92 -7.83 5.19
C LEU A 34 -10.71 -8.63 5.72
N GLN A 35 -9.57 -8.60 5.04
CA GLN A 35 -8.35 -9.24 5.53
C GLN A 35 -7.84 -8.63 6.84
N GLN A 36 -7.89 -7.31 6.99
CA GLN A 36 -7.49 -6.63 8.24
C GLN A 36 -8.35 -7.05 9.44
N ALA A 37 -9.60 -7.41 9.20
CA ALA A 37 -10.49 -7.94 10.22
C ALA A 37 -10.36 -9.45 10.44
N GLY A 38 -9.47 -10.12 9.71
CA GLY A 38 -9.21 -11.55 9.80
C GLY A 38 -10.19 -12.41 9.01
N PHE A 39 -10.89 -11.85 8.01
CA PHE A 39 -11.67 -12.65 7.07
C PHE A 39 -10.75 -13.24 5.99
N GLU A 40 -11.01 -14.50 5.63
CA GLU A 40 -10.31 -15.23 4.59
C GLU A 40 -11.15 -15.31 3.31
N PRO A 41 -10.56 -15.08 2.12
CA PRO A 41 -11.26 -15.25 0.86
C PRO A 41 -11.48 -16.73 0.54
N VAL A 42 -12.71 -17.06 0.13
CA VAL A 42 -13.16 -18.35 -0.39
C VAL A 42 -13.65 -18.11 -1.81
N PHE A 43 -12.90 -18.60 -2.79
CA PHE A 43 -13.23 -18.45 -4.20
C PHE A 43 -14.28 -19.48 -4.61
N GLY A 44 -15.45 -19.01 -5.07
CA GLY A 44 -16.53 -19.85 -5.58
C GLY A 44 -16.88 -19.51 -7.03
N THR A 45 -17.69 -20.37 -7.65
CA THR A 45 -18.25 -20.13 -9.01
C THR A 45 -19.17 -18.92 -9.07
N ASP A 46 -19.73 -18.52 -7.92
CA ASP A 46 -20.70 -17.43 -7.79
C ASP A 46 -20.06 -16.12 -7.29
N GLY A 47 -18.72 -16.05 -7.31
CA GLY A 47 -17.94 -14.89 -6.85
C GLY A 47 -17.05 -15.17 -5.64
N THR A 48 -16.31 -14.13 -5.21
CA THR A 48 -15.45 -14.20 -4.02
C THR A 48 -16.28 -13.99 -2.77
N ARG A 49 -16.28 -14.98 -1.90
CA ARG A 49 -16.88 -14.92 -0.57
C ARG A 49 -15.79 -14.72 0.47
N TYR A 50 -16.07 -13.99 1.54
CA TYR A 50 -15.12 -13.86 2.65
C TYR A 50 -15.70 -14.50 3.90
N ARG A 51 -14.97 -15.40 4.55
CA ARG A 51 -15.40 -16.05 5.79
C ARG A 51 -14.52 -15.63 6.96
N LEU A 52 -15.10 -15.47 8.13
CA LEU A 52 -14.35 -15.40 9.38
C LEU A 52 -14.06 -16.83 9.88
N PRO A 53 -12.80 -17.23 10.11
CA PRO A 53 -12.48 -18.56 10.62
C PRO A 53 -13.13 -18.83 11.98
N ALA A 54 -13.69 -20.03 12.15
CA ALA A 54 -14.29 -20.47 13.42
C ALA A 54 -13.24 -20.67 14.52
N GLY A 55 -13.63 -20.43 15.78
CA GLY A 55 -12.76 -20.61 16.95
C GLY A 55 -12.74 -19.44 17.93
N ARG A 56 -13.50 -18.37 17.66
CA ARG A 56 -13.71 -17.24 18.58
C ARG A 56 -15.00 -17.42 19.36
N GLN A 57 -15.11 -16.73 20.50
CA GLN A 57 -16.39 -16.68 21.20
C GLN A 57 -17.42 -15.91 20.36
N PRO A 58 -18.72 -16.28 20.40
CA PRO A 58 -19.75 -15.64 19.56
C PRO A 58 -19.81 -14.11 19.69
N ASP A 59 -19.51 -13.56 20.87
CA ASP A 59 -19.49 -12.12 21.12
C ASP A 59 -18.30 -11.42 20.42
N GLU A 60 -17.15 -12.10 20.33
CA GLU A 60 -15.98 -11.60 19.62
C GLU A 60 -16.21 -11.62 18.11
N GLU A 61 -16.86 -12.66 17.58
CA GLU A 61 -17.25 -12.73 16.16
C GLU A 61 -18.21 -11.60 15.79
N ASN A 62 -19.22 -11.34 16.65
CA ASN A 62 -20.18 -10.26 16.44
C ASN A 62 -19.49 -8.88 16.47
N LEU A 63 -18.54 -8.68 17.39
CA LEU A 63 -17.77 -7.44 17.49
C LEU A 63 -16.91 -7.20 16.24
N VAL A 64 -16.26 -8.25 15.72
CA VAL A 64 -15.47 -8.18 14.48
C VAL A 64 -16.38 -7.85 13.29
N ALA A 65 -17.54 -8.50 13.17
CA ALA A 65 -18.50 -8.22 12.10
C ALA A 65 -19.03 -6.77 12.14
N ARG A 66 -19.34 -6.23 13.33
CA ARG A 66 -19.73 -4.82 13.51
C ARG A 66 -18.60 -3.87 13.09
N LYS A 67 -17.36 -4.14 13.50
CA LYS A 67 -16.20 -3.32 13.13
C LYS A 67 -15.96 -3.30 11.62
N VAL A 68 -16.13 -4.44 10.95
CA VAL A 68 -16.05 -4.54 9.49
C VAL A 68 -17.16 -3.76 8.80
N ALA A 69 -18.40 -3.88 9.27
CA ALA A 69 -19.51 -3.12 8.72
C ALA A 69 -19.27 -1.60 8.80
N VAL A 70 -18.75 -1.12 9.93
CA VAL A 70 -18.35 0.29 10.09
C VAL A 70 -17.23 0.65 9.12
N ALA A 71 -16.18 -0.17 9.03
CA ALA A 71 -15.03 0.13 8.18
C ALA A 71 -15.40 0.17 6.68
N LEU A 72 -16.20 -0.78 6.22
CA LEU A 72 -16.69 -0.82 4.84
C LEU A 72 -17.61 0.37 4.53
N ARG A 73 -18.51 0.75 5.44
CA ARG A 73 -19.36 1.95 5.28
C ARG A 73 -18.54 3.24 5.26
N ALA A 74 -17.51 3.32 6.11
CA ALA A 74 -16.62 4.48 6.15
C ALA A 74 -15.80 4.63 4.85
N ASP A 75 -15.52 3.52 4.16
CA ASP A 75 -14.87 3.48 2.85
C ASP A 75 -15.84 3.80 1.69
N GLY A 76 -17.10 4.13 1.99
CA GLY A 76 -18.13 4.49 1.01
C GLY A 76 -18.93 3.32 0.45
N HIS A 77 -18.69 2.09 0.92
CA HIS A 77 -19.48 0.94 0.47
C HIS A 77 -20.89 0.94 1.07
N ARG A 78 -21.87 0.54 0.25
CA ARG A 78 -23.21 0.19 0.75
C ARG A 78 -23.14 -1.18 1.41
N VAL A 79 -23.41 -1.23 2.71
CA VAL A 79 -23.34 -2.48 3.50
C VAL A 79 -24.69 -2.80 4.12
N LEU A 80 -25.25 -3.95 3.74
CA LEU A 80 -26.40 -4.57 4.39
C LEU A 80 -25.92 -5.55 5.46
N CYS A 81 -26.29 -5.27 6.70
CA CYS A 81 -25.94 -6.09 7.84
C CYS A 81 -27.18 -6.83 8.36
N ASN A 82 -26.99 -8.06 8.83
CA ASN A 82 -27.95 -8.66 9.75
C ASN A 82 -28.13 -7.72 10.96
N PRO A 83 -29.36 -7.52 11.50
CA PRO A 83 -29.62 -6.61 12.63
C PRO A 83 -28.69 -6.78 13.83
N CYS A 84 -28.18 -7.99 14.09
CA CYS A 84 -27.21 -8.24 15.16
C CYS A 84 -25.86 -7.52 14.97
N PHE A 85 -25.55 -7.06 13.75
CA PHE A 85 -24.28 -6.44 13.35
C PHE A 85 -24.42 -4.97 12.95
N GLU A 86 -25.61 -4.38 13.05
CA GLU A 86 -25.76 -2.93 12.90
C GLU A 86 -24.94 -2.21 14.00
N PRO A 87 -24.01 -1.33 13.64
CA PRO A 87 -23.27 -0.53 14.60
C PRO A 87 -24.14 0.63 15.11
N ASP A 88 -24.19 0.80 16.44
CA ASP A 88 -24.97 1.87 17.09
C ASP A 88 -24.42 3.29 16.81
N VAL A 89 -23.18 3.40 16.30
CA VAL A 89 -22.52 4.69 16.02
C VAL A 89 -21.68 4.58 14.75
N VAL A 90 -21.89 5.51 13.81
CA VAL A 90 -20.99 5.71 12.66
C VAL A 90 -19.75 6.45 13.14
N VAL A 91 -18.66 5.72 13.37
CA VAL A 91 -17.37 6.29 13.73
C VAL A 91 -16.60 6.61 12.46
N SER A 92 -16.37 7.90 12.19
CA SER A 92 -15.44 8.32 11.14
C SER A 92 -14.02 7.97 11.60
N ARG A 93 -13.40 6.98 10.95
CA ARG A 93 -12.03 6.56 11.25
C ARG A 93 -11.07 7.31 10.33
N PRO A 94 -9.90 7.77 10.81
CA PRO A 94 -8.86 8.24 9.90
C PRO A 94 -8.52 7.16 8.87
N ALA A 95 -8.24 7.58 7.64
CA ALA A 95 -7.88 6.69 6.54
C ALA A 95 -6.77 5.73 6.95
N SER A 96 -6.89 4.47 6.54
CA SER A 96 -5.85 3.48 6.80
C SER A 96 -4.55 3.87 6.08
N ALA A 97 -3.39 3.43 6.58
CA ALA A 97 -2.12 3.66 5.91
C ALA A 97 -2.13 3.16 4.45
N GLY A 98 -2.85 2.06 4.17
CA GLY A 98 -3.03 1.54 2.82
C GLY A 98 -3.81 2.49 1.90
N LEU A 99 -4.85 3.15 2.41
CA LEU A 99 -5.59 4.18 1.66
C LEU A 99 -4.72 5.42 1.39
N SER A 100 -3.91 5.83 2.37
CA SER A 100 -2.95 6.93 2.17
C SER A 100 -1.90 6.59 1.10
N VAL A 101 -1.43 5.34 1.03
CA VAL A 101 -0.51 4.87 -0.01
C VAL A 101 -1.21 4.72 -1.36
N ALA A 102 -2.48 4.29 -1.41
CA ALA A 102 -3.25 4.26 -2.66
C ALA A 102 -3.42 5.67 -3.23
N ALA A 103 -3.73 6.66 -2.37
CA ALA A 103 -3.82 8.06 -2.76
C ALA A 103 -2.49 8.64 -3.30
N LEU A 104 -1.33 8.07 -2.94
CA LEU A 104 -0.06 8.44 -3.58
C LEU A 104 -0.02 8.05 -5.06
N ALA A 105 -0.54 6.88 -5.42
CA ALA A 105 -0.59 6.44 -6.81
C ALA A 105 -1.50 7.35 -7.64
N ASP A 106 -2.65 7.74 -7.10
CA ASP A 106 -3.58 8.67 -7.76
C ASP A 106 -2.93 10.04 -7.96
N ARG A 107 -2.31 10.60 -6.91
CA ARG A 107 -1.55 11.86 -6.98
C ARG A 107 -0.44 11.83 -8.03
N ILE A 108 0.28 10.71 -8.18
CA ILE A 108 1.31 10.55 -9.21
C ILE A 108 0.69 10.56 -10.62
N ARG A 109 -0.48 9.95 -10.83
CA ARG A 109 -1.15 9.97 -12.15
C ARG A 109 -1.70 11.34 -12.52
N GLU A 110 -2.12 12.12 -11.52
CA GLU A 110 -2.63 13.48 -11.68
C GLU A 110 -1.53 14.55 -11.74
N ALA A 111 -0.30 14.19 -11.36
CA ALA A 111 0.84 15.10 -11.35
C ALA A 111 1.11 15.67 -12.74
N THR A 112 1.21 17.00 -12.82
CA THR A 112 1.48 17.70 -14.09
C THR A 112 2.94 18.10 -14.23
N THR A 113 3.73 17.99 -13.16
CA THR A 113 5.14 18.38 -13.14
C THR A 113 6.05 17.26 -12.64
N ALA A 114 7.30 17.26 -13.11
CA ALA A 114 8.33 16.36 -12.59
C ALA A 114 8.62 16.60 -11.11
N ASP A 115 8.39 17.82 -10.61
CA ASP A 115 8.62 18.18 -9.22
C ASP A 115 7.59 17.56 -8.28
N ASP A 116 6.32 17.55 -8.69
CA ASP A 116 5.24 16.89 -7.95
C ASP A 116 5.54 15.39 -7.81
N VAL A 117 5.93 14.73 -8.91
CA VAL A 117 6.27 13.30 -8.89
C VAL A 117 7.51 13.04 -8.04
N ALA A 118 8.56 13.88 -8.11
CA ALA A 118 9.73 13.74 -7.24
C ALA A 118 9.38 13.93 -5.76
N GLY A 119 8.47 14.85 -5.44
CA GLY A 119 7.92 15.03 -4.09
C GLY A 119 7.20 13.78 -3.58
N PHE A 120 6.29 13.20 -4.38
CA PHE A 120 5.59 11.96 -4.00
C PHE A 120 6.53 10.76 -3.87
N LEU A 121 7.53 10.64 -4.76
CA LEU A 121 8.56 9.59 -4.66
C LEU A 121 9.44 9.77 -3.42
N THR A 122 9.61 10.99 -2.91
CA THR A 122 10.31 11.24 -1.63
C THR A 122 9.55 10.61 -0.47
N GLU A 123 8.22 10.71 -0.43
CA GLU A 123 7.37 10.07 0.59
C GLU A 123 7.50 8.54 0.57
N LEU A 124 7.69 7.95 -0.62
CA LEU A 124 7.90 6.50 -0.77
C LEU A 124 9.31 6.03 -0.41
N THR A 125 10.33 6.83 -0.75
CA THR A 125 11.74 6.41 -0.74
C THR A 125 12.59 7.01 0.37
N ALA A 126 12.05 7.91 1.20
CA ALA A 126 12.76 8.49 2.34
C ALA A 126 13.41 7.38 3.19
N SER A 127 14.70 7.57 3.49
CA SER A 127 15.52 6.59 4.20
C SER A 127 14.94 6.22 5.56
N ASP A 128 14.34 7.20 6.23
CA ASP A 128 13.64 7.06 7.50
C ASP A 128 12.20 7.52 7.35
N GLY A 129 11.24 6.70 7.78
CA GLY A 129 9.81 7.03 7.72
C GLY A 129 9.16 6.98 6.33
N GLY A 130 9.93 6.71 5.27
CA GLY A 130 9.38 6.43 3.95
C GLY A 130 8.68 5.07 3.91
N VAL A 131 7.65 4.94 3.06
CA VAL A 131 6.81 3.73 2.99
C VAL A 131 7.63 2.45 2.83
N LEU A 132 8.65 2.46 1.96
CA LEU A 132 9.50 1.28 1.73
C LEU A 132 10.45 0.98 2.90
N ALA A 133 10.93 2.00 3.62
CA ALA A 133 11.73 1.81 4.82
C ALA A 133 10.88 1.24 5.98
N THR A 134 9.64 1.72 6.13
CA THR A 134 8.68 1.14 7.09
C THR A 134 8.36 -0.31 6.76
N LEU A 135 8.18 -0.64 5.48
CA LEU A 135 7.92 -2.03 5.06
C LEU A 135 9.12 -2.94 5.34
N ASP A 136 10.35 -2.50 5.07
CA ASP A 136 11.59 -3.22 5.41
C ASP A 136 11.67 -3.51 6.92
N GLY A 137 11.32 -2.53 7.75
CA GLY A 137 11.22 -2.69 9.21
C GLY A 137 10.16 -3.69 9.65
N ILE A 138 8.97 -3.68 9.03
CA ILE A 138 7.90 -4.66 9.33
C ILE A 138 8.36 -6.07 8.98
N VAL A 139 8.92 -6.29 7.80
CA VAL A 139 9.41 -7.61 7.37
C VAL A 139 10.52 -8.10 8.31
N THR A 140 11.43 -7.22 8.71
CA THR A 140 12.50 -7.54 9.67
C THR A 140 11.93 -7.95 11.03
N ALA A 141 10.97 -7.19 11.57
CA ALA A 141 10.34 -7.51 12.84
C ALA A 141 9.59 -8.86 12.81
N VAL A 142 8.94 -9.21 11.70
CA VAL A 142 8.29 -10.52 11.53
C VAL A 142 9.33 -11.64 11.47
N ALA A 143 10.46 -11.44 10.79
CA ALA A 143 11.54 -12.42 10.77
C ALA A 143 12.12 -12.64 12.18
N GLU A 144 12.34 -11.58 12.94
CA GLU A 144 12.77 -11.65 14.34
C GLU A 144 11.76 -12.39 15.22
N PHE A 145 10.46 -12.18 15.00
CA PHE A 145 9.43 -12.93 15.70
C PHE A 145 9.52 -14.43 15.41
N HIS A 146 9.71 -14.84 14.15
CA HIS A 146 9.90 -16.25 13.82
C HIS A 146 11.14 -16.86 14.48
N ASP A 147 12.25 -16.12 14.61
CA ASP A 147 13.42 -16.60 15.34
C ASP A 147 13.12 -16.94 16.81
N THR A 148 12.09 -16.33 17.41
CA THR A 148 11.67 -16.63 18.79
C THR A 148 10.87 -17.93 18.93
N LEU A 149 10.30 -18.46 17.84
CA LEU A 149 9.43 -19.63 17.87
C LEU A 149 10.22 -20.96 17.96
N GLY A 150 11.47 -20.97 17.49
CA GLY A 150 12.44 -22.03 17.78
C GLY A 150 12.34 -23.31 16.92
N ASP A 151 11.36 -23.43 16.02
CA ASP A 151 11.26 -24.55 15.07
C ASP A 151 12.23 -24.34 13.88
N PRO A 152 12.88 -25.39 13.35
CA PRO A 152 13.60 -25.32 12.08
C PRO A 152 12.82 -24.69 10.91
N ALA A 153 11.49 -24.90 10.84
CA ALA A 153 10.64 -24.29 9.82
C ALA A 153 10.54 -22.76 10.00
N ASP A 154 10.45 -22.28 11.23
CA ASP A 154 10.39 -20.85 11.54
C ASP A 154 11.69 -20.14 11.19
N ARG A 155 12.84 -20.77 11.47
CA ARG A 155 14.14 -20.23 11.07
C ARG A 155 14.25 -20.07 9.55
N TYR A 156 13.78 -21.07 8.79
CA TYR A 156 13.76 -20.97 7.33
C TYR A 156 12.88 -19.80 6.85
N ILE A 157 11.72 -19.59 7.48
CA ILE A 157 10.84 -18.46 7.18
C ILE A 157 11.52 -17.13 7.49
N ALA A 158 12.18 -17.01 8.65
CA ALA A 158 12.94 -15.81 9.03
C ALA A 158 14.05 -15.48 8.02
N GLU A 159 14.85 -16.47 7.61
CA GLU A 159 15.88 -16.32 6.59
C GLU A 159 15.29 -15.86 5.24
N ARG A 160 14.16 -16.45 4.84
CA ARG A 160 13.46 -16.07 3.61
C ARG A 160 12.89 -14.65 3.66
N LEU A 161 12.33 -14.21 4.79
CA LEU A 161 11.83 -12.85 4.96
C LEU A 161 12.97 -11.82 4.88
N ARG A 162 14.11 -12.11 5.51
CA ARG A 162 15.32 -11.27 5.39
C ARG A 162 15.83 -11.21 3.94
N HIS A 163 15.77 -12.33 3.22
CA HIS A 163 16.13 -12.35 1.80
C HIS A 163 15.20 -11.48 0.96
N VAL A 164 13.87 -11.54 1.19
CA VAL A 164 12.90 -10.67 0.49
C VAL A 164 13.18 -9.19 0.76
N ALA A 165 13.43 -8.83 2.01
CA ALA A 165 13.81 -7.48 2.39
C ALA A 165 15.07 -7.01 1.62
N ALA A 166 16.12 -7.85 1.61
CA ALA A 166 17.39 -7.53 0.98
C ALA A 166 17.35 -7.49 -0.55
N GLU A 167 16.72 -8.48 -1.19
CA GLU A 167 16.81 -8.71 -2.64
C GLU A 167 15.61 -8.18 -3.44
N HIS A 168 14.53 -7.77 -2.77
CA HIS A 168 13.35 -7.23 -3.46
C HIS A 168 13.00 -5.82 -3.01
N LEU A 169 12.90 -5.57 -1.69
CA LEU A 169 12.51 -4.24 -1.21
C LEU A 169 13.61 -3.21 -1.39
N ARG A 170 14.87 -3.55 -1.08
CA ARG A 170 16.00 -2.62 -1.24
C ARG A 170 16.23 -2.25 -2.72
N PRO A 171 16.24 -3.17 -3.70
CA PRO A 171 16.37 -2.79 -5.10
C PRO A 171 15.25 -1.89 -5.60
N VAL A 172 13.99 -2.19 -5.24
CA VAL A 172 12.85 -1.33 -5.60
C VAL A 172 13.02 0.08 -5.03
N ARG A 173 13.46 0.21 -3.77
CA ARG A 173 13.75 1.51 -3.17
C ARG A 173 14.86 2.25 -3.93
N THR A 174 15.92 1.55 -4.32
CA THR A 174 17.04 2.13 -5.08
C THR A 174 16.57 2.65 -6.43
N GLU A 175 15.82 1.86 -7.19
CA GLU A 175 15.30 2.26 -8.51
C GLU A 175 14.37 3.47 -8.40
N LEU A 176 13.45 3.48 -7.44
CA LEU A 176 12.55 4.61 -7.23
C LEU A 176 13.29 5.86 -6.74
N SER A 177 14.35 5.71 -5.93
CA SER A 177 15.21 6.82 -5.51
C SER A 177 15.95 7.40 -6.71
N HIS A 178 16.47 6.54 -7.59
CA HIS A 178 17.13 6.97 -8.80
C HIS A 178 16.17 7.69 -9.76
N ALA A 179 14.95 7.18 -9.93
CA ALA A 179 13.91 7.84 -10.72
C ALA A 179 13.54 9.21 -10.14
N ARG A 180 13.40 9.31 -8.80
CA ARG A 180 13.19 10.59 -8.10
C ARG A 180 14.33 11.57 -8.41
N ASP A 181 15.58 11.14 -8.28
CA ASP A 181 16.75 11.99 -8.47
C ASP A 181 16.84 12.47 -9.92
N GLN A 182 16.56 11.61 -10.92
CA GLN A 182 16.47 12.01 -12.33
C GLN A 182 15.36 13.05 -12.58
N LEU A 183 14.21 12.92 -11.94
CA LEU A 183 13.12 13.90 -12.05
C LEU A 183 13.49 15.23 -11.39
N ALA A 184 14.17 15.18 -10.24
CA ALA A 184 14.69 16.36 -9.57
C ALA A 184 15.79 17.05 -10.39
N GLU A 185 16.64 16.31 -11.11
CA GLU A 185 17.65 16.89 -12.00
C GLU A 185 17.04 17.63 -13.18
N ARG A 186 15.92 17.14 -13.73
CA ARG A 186 15.17 17.85 -14.79
C ARG A 186 14.56 19.17 -14.31
N ARG A 187 14.42 19.35 -12.99
CA ARG A 187 13.99 20.61 -12.36
C ARG A 187 15.04 21.70 -12.53
N ALA A 188 16.34 21.37 -12.60
CA ALA A 188 17.41 22.35 -12.76
C ALA A 188 17.35 22.90 -14.20
N PRO A 189 16.76 24.09 -14.43
CA PRO A 189 16.69 24.64 -15.77
C PRO A 189 18.04 25.29 -16.02
N ASP A 190 18.91 24.69 -16.84
CA ASP A 190 20.04 25.37 -17.52
C ASP A 190 20.62 26.56 -16.72
N SER A 191 20.94 26.38 -15.44
CA SER A 191 21.30 27.50 -14.58
C SER A 191 22.78 27.77 -14.78
N GLY A 192 23.08 28.42 -15.90
CA GLY A 192 24.32 29.15 -16.14
C GLY A 192 25.57 28.30 -16.14
N ARG A 193 25.81 27.53 -17.20
CA ARG A 193 27.20 27.41 -17.67
C ARG A 193 27.48 28.69 -18.48
N PRO A 194 28.27 29.67 -17.99
CA PRO A 194 28.75 30.70 -18.89
C PRO A 194 29.47 29.98 -20.03
N ALA A 195 29.10 30.30 -21.27
CA ALA A 195 29.85 29.89 -22.44
C ALA A 195 31.33 30.15 -22.11
N ARG A 196 32.16 29.10 -22.17
CA ARG A 196 33.60 29.27 -22.07
C ARG A 196 33.99 30.22 -23.20
N THR A 197 34.20 31.50 -22.88
CA THR A 197 34.81 32.44 -23.81
C THR A 197 36.16 31.83 -24.20
N PRO A 198 36.46 31.62 -25.49
CA PRO A 198 37.79 31.20 -25.87
C PRO A 198 38.76 32.27 -25.37
N ALA A 199 39.78 31.87 -24.61
CA ALA A 199 40.84 32.78 -24.23
C ALA A 199 41.41 33.43 -25.50
N PRO A 200 41.63 34.76 -25.54
CA PRO A 200 42.23 35.38 -26.70
C PRO A 200 43.61 34.77 -26.94
N ALA A 201 43.84 34.32 -28.17
CA ALA A 201 45.12 33.76 -28.60
C ALA A 201 46.25 34.74 -28.28
N ALA A 202 47.26 34.28 -27.54
CA ALA A 202 48.48 35.03 -27.29
C ALA A 202 49.13 35.41 -28.64
N PRO A 203 49.64 36.64 -28.81
CA PRO A 203 50.25 37.04 -30.06
C PRO A 203 51.51 36.19 -30.33
N ALA A 204 51.62 35.70 -31.56
CA ALA A 204 52.76 34.93 -32.02
C ALA A 204 54.06 35.73 -31.81
N ALA A 205 54.94 35.23 -30.95
CA ALA A 205 56.29 35.72 -30.84
C ALA A 205 57.02 35.46 -32.17
N ARG A 206 57.26 36.55 -32.89
CA ARG A 206 58.02 36.64 -34.13
C ARG A 206 59.42 36.07 -33.90
N ARG A 207 59.74 34.98 -34.61
CA ARG A 207 61.12 34.45 -34.70
C ARG A 207 62.04 35.54 -35.25
N ALA A 208 63.12 35.83 -34.52
CA ALA A 208 64.28 36.52 -35.04
C ALA A 208 65.50 35.61 -34.87
N ARG A 209 66.08 35.26 -36.03
CA ARG A 209 67.42 34.75 -36.34
C ARG A 209 68.21 33.98 -35.27
#